data_AF-H1S1L3-F1
#
_entry.id   AF-H1S1L3-F1
#
_cell.length_a   1.000
_cell.length_b   1.000
_cell.length_c   1.000
_cell.angle_alpha   90.00
_cell.angle_beta   90.00
_cell.angle_gamma   90.00
#
_symmetry.space_group_name_H-M   'P 1'
#
loop_
_entity.id
_entity.type
_entity.pdbx_description
1 polymer ?
#
loop_
_entity_poly.entity_id
_entity_poly.type
_entity_poly.pdbx_seq_one_letter_code
_entity_poly.pdbx_strand_id
1 'polypeptide(L)'
;MSQAVESGTCQAIIAGRVEEVTALENGGFDTAIALPAEDEFSSPGFVHVYSEKRIGQKGEMVRQVVKVSGFRQRIQGKQGMWIKYTNVLRAVQ
;
A
#
# COMPACT_ATOMS: atom_id res chain seq x y z
N MET A 1 -30.33 8.12 -7.23
CA MET A 1 -29.11 7.43 -7.71
C MET A 1 -28.00 8.46 -7.78
N SER A 2 -27.20 8.60 -6.72
CA SER A 2 -26.08 9.54 -6.69
C SER A 2 -24.90 8.92 -7.44
N GLN A 3 -24.61 9.42 -8.64
CA GLN A 3 -23.35 9.15 -9.31
C GLN A 3 -22.22 9.68 -8.40
N ALA A 4 -21.43 8.77 -7.85
CA ALA A 4 -20.17 9.14 -7.22
C ALA A 4 -19.29 9.74 -8.32
N VAL A 5 -18.97 11.02 -8.17
CA VAL A 5 -17.93 11.69 -8.93
C VAL A 5 -16.64 10.90 -8.69
N GLU A 6 -16.12 10.20 -9.71
CA GLU A 6 -14.76 9.64 -9.66
C GLU A 6 -13.77 10.81 -9.65
N SER A 7 -13.57 11.39 -8.47
CA SER A 7 -12.62 12.47 -8.27
C SER A 7 -11.21 11.91 -8.40
N GLY A 8 -10.56 12.15 -9.55
CA GLY A 8 -9.12 12.00 -9.77
C GLY A 8 -8.52 10.61 -9.51
N THR A 9 -7.96 9.99 -10.53
CA THR A 9 -7.18 8.76 -10.38
C THR A 9 -5.85 9.04 -9.65
N CYS A 10 -5.87 9.08 -8.32
CA CYS A 10 -4.65 9.00 -7.52
C CYS A 10 -4.05 7.59 -7.67
N GLN A 11 -3.19 7.43 -8.68
CA GLN A 11 -2.49 6.19 -8.97
C GLN A 11 -0.97 6.39 -8.85
N ALA A 12 -0.28 5.33 -8.47
CA ALA A 12 1.17 5.27 -8.43
C ALA A 12 1.65 3.92 -8.99
N ILE A 13 2.93 3.85 -9.33
CA ILE A 13 3.59 2.60 -9.69
C ILE A 13 4.52 2.22 -8.53
N ILE A 14 4.29 1.05 -7.95
CA ILE A 14 5.18 0.44 -6.97
C ILE A 14 6.05 -0.58 -7.69
N ALA A 15 7.37 -0.38 -7.63
CA ALA A 15 8.34 -1.33 -8.14
C ALA A 15 9.28 -1.76 -7.02
N GLY A 16 9.46 -3.06 -6.83
CA GLY A 16 10.25 -3.58 -5.73
C GLY A 16 10.22 -5.11 -5.65
N ARG A 17 10.87 -5.65 -4.63
CA ARG A 17 10.95 -7.09 -4.38
C ARG A 17 9.86 -7.51 -3.39
N VAL A 18 9.13 -8.57 -3.69
CA VAL A 18 8.15 -9.14 -2.77
C VAL A 18 8.86 -9.86 -1.64
N GLU A 19 8.59 -9.49 -0.41
CA GLU A 19 9.18 -10.10 0.79
C GLU A 19 8.23 -11.10 1.45
N GLU A 20 6.93 -10.79 1.41
CA GLU A 20 5.89 -11.63 2.00
C GLU A 20 4.57 -11.47 1.24
N VAL A 21 3.79 -12.55 1.20
CA VAL A 21 2.43 -12.54 0.64
C VAL A 21 1.52 -13.29 1.62
N THR A 22 0.58 -12.57 2.21
CA THR A 22 -0.34 -13.08 3.21
C THR A 22 -1.75 -13.08 2.64
N ALA A 23 -2.43 -14.23 2.65
CA ALA A 23 -3.85 -14.30 2.31
C ALA A 23 -4.66 -13.70 3.47
N LEU A 24 -5.62 -12.83 3.14
CA LEU A 24 -6.46 -12.19 4.14
C LEU A 24 -7.71 -13.02 4.44
N GLU A 25 -8.18 -12.98 5.68
CA GLU A 25 -9.36 -13.74 6.13
C GLU A 25 -10.63 -13.38 5.35
N ASN A 26 -10.75 -12.12 4.93
CA ASN A 26 -11.87 -11.62 4.13
C ASN A 26 -11.69 -11.81 2.62
N GLY A 27 -10.68 -12.59 2.20
CA GLY A 27 -10.30 -12.77 0.82
C GLY A 27 -9.32 -11.71 0.31
N GLY A 28 -8.63 -12.04 -0.78
CA GLY A 28 -7.54 -11.23 -1.31
C GLY A 28 -6.22 -11.46 -0.58
N PHE A 29 -5.26 -10.56 -0.83
CA PHE A 29 -3.87 -10.69 -0.41
C PHE A 29 -3.35 -9.35 0.11
N ASP A 30 -2.53 -9.42 1.15
CA ASP A 30 -1.60 -8.37 1.55
C ASP A 30 -0.21 -8.77 1.09
N THR A 31 0.40 -7.97 0.22
CA THR A 31 1.75 -8.21 -0.31
C THR A 31 2.70 -7.14 0.21
N ALA A 32 3.69 -7.56 1.01
CA ALA A 32 4.76 -6.70 1.47
C ALA A 32 5.85 -6.61 0.40
N ILE A 33 6.14 -5.39 -0.06
CA ILE A 33 7.12 -5.10 -1.11
C ILE A 33 8.23 -4.23 -0.52
N ALA A 34 9.46 -4.71 -0.61
CA ALA A 34 10.66 -3.91 -0.36
C ALA A 34 10.94 -3.01 -1.56
N LEU A 35 10.95 -1.70 -1.31
CA LEU A 35 11.35 -0.68 -2.27
C LEU A 35 12.88 -0.62 -2.37
N PRO A 36 13.43 -0.14 -3.49
CA PRO A 36 14.85 0.17 -3.57
C PRO A 36 15.25 1.11 -2.43
N ALA A 37 16.40 0.85 -1.80
CA ALA A 37 16.99 1.81 -0.88
C ALA A 37 17.41 3.08 -1.64
N GLU A 38 17.41 4.21 -0.95
CA GLU A 38 17.84 5.49 -1.54
C GLU A 38 19.34 5.48 -1.89
N ASP A 39 20.13 4.74 -1.11
CA ASP A 39 21.57 4.54 -1.28
C ASP A 39 22.02 3.18 -0.69
N GLU A 40 23.33 2.92 -0.73
CA GLU A 40 23.95 1.65 -0.27
C GLU A 40 23.99 1.49 1.26
N PHE A 41 23.67 2.55 2.02
CA PHE A 41 23.77 2.57 3.48
C PHE A 41 22.39 2.59 4.16
N SER A 42 21.33 2.84 3.39
CA SER A 42 19.97 2.97 3.87
C SER A 42 19.20 1.66 3.80
N SER A 43 18.36 1.41 4.79
CA SER A 43 17.43 0.29 4.74
C SER A 43 16.34 0.54 3.68
N PRO A 44 15.93 -0.49 2.92
CA PRO A 44 14.75 -0.45 2.07
C PRO A 44 13.51 0.07 2.80
N GLY A 45 12.72 0.89 2.13
CA GLY A 45 11.35 1.16 2.55
C GLY A 45 10.47 -0.05 2.27
N PHE A 46 9.45 -0.30 3.10
CA PHE A 46 8.49 -1.38 2.88
C PHE A 46 7.09 -0.81 2.71
N VAL A 47 6.36 -1.36 1.75
CA VAL A 47 4.96 -1.01 1.51
C VAL A 47 4.08 -2.24 1.45
N HIS A 48 2.88 -2.12 1.99
CA HIS A 48 1.84 -3.15 1.91
C HIS A 48 0.90 -2.80 0.77
N VAL A 49 0.73 -3.73 -0.17
CA VAL A 49 -0.20 -3.61 -1.30
C VAL A 49 -1.30 -4.64 -1.16
N TYR A 50 -2.53 -4.15 -1.02
CA TYR A 50 -3.72 -4.98 -0.95
C TYR A 50 -4.24 -5.30 -2.34
N SER A 51 -4.60 -6.55 -2.59
CA SER A 51 -5.06 -6.99 -3.91
C SER A 51 -6.11 -8.10 -3.80
N GLU A 52 -6.95 -8.25 -4.83
CA GLU A 52 -7.92 -9.35 -4.90
C GLU A 52 -7.24 -10.64 -5.38
N LYS A 53 -6.31 -10.49 -6.33
CA LYS A 53 -5.48 -11.58 -6.86
C LYS A 53 -4.03 -11.40 -6.40
N ARG A 54 -3.30 -12.50 -6.24
CA ARG A 54 -1.88 -12.48 -5.89
C ARG A 54 -1.10 -11.72 -6.99
N ILE A 55 -0.31 -10.72 -6.60
CA ILE A 55 0.46 -9.87 -7.54
C ILE A 55 1.92 -10.32 -7.73
N GLY A 56 2.38 -11.29 -6.95
CA GLY A 56 3.72 -11.88 -7.07
C GLY A 56 4.00 -12.93 -6.00
N GLN A 57 5.22 -13.44 -5.97
CA GLN A 57 5.70 -14.41 -4.99
C GLN A 57 6.94 -13.91 -4.26
N LYS A 58 7.22 -14.45 -3.06
CA LYS A 58 8.39 -14.07 -2.27
C LYS A 58 9.68 -14.21 -3.10
N GLY A 59 10.47 -13.14 -3.13
CA GLY A 59 11.71 -13.03 -3.88
C GLY A 59 11.55 -12.46 -5.30
N GLU A 60 10.33 -12.36 -5.82
CA GLU A 60 10.04 -11.84 -7.15
C GLU A 60 10.12 -10.31 -7.21
N MET A 61 10.61 -9.77 -8.32
CA MET A 61 10.52 -8.35 -8.62
C MET A 61 9.18 -8.04 -9.29
N VAL A 62 8.42 -7.12 -8.71
CA VAL A 62 7.10 -6.71 -9.22
C VAL A 62 7.11 -5.23 -9.61
N ARG A 63 6.24 -4.88 -10.56
CA ARG A 63 5.94 -3.49 -10.93
C ARG A 63 4.42 -3.34 -11.04
N GLN A 64 3.79 -2.93 -9.95
CA GLN A 64 2.33 -2.90 -9.79
C GLN A 64 1.79 -1.47 -9.81
N VAL A 65 0.77 -1.23 -10.63
CA VAL A 65 -0.03 0.00 -10.57
C VAL A 65 -0.97 -0.10 -9.37
N VAL A 66 -0.94 0.89 -8.49
CA VAL A 66 -1.78 0.94 -7.29
C VAL A 66 -2.62 2.20 -7.29
N LYS A 67 -3.86 2.09 -6.82
CA LYS A 67 -4.65 3.23 -6.38
C LYS A 67 -4.15 3.62 -4.99
N VAL A 68 -3.76 4.88 -4.85
CA VAL A 68 -3.39 5.48 -3.58
C VAL A 68 -4.64 6.09 -2.98
N SER A 69 -5.11 5.49 -1.89
CA SER A 69 -6.18 6.02 -1.06
C SER A 69 -5.63 6.30 0.32
N GLY A 70 -6.47 6.76 1.23
CA GLY A 70 -6.06 6.97 2.60
C GLY A 70 -7.06 7.81 3.36
N PHE A 71 -6.83 7.93 4.66
CA PHE A 71 -7.64 8.79 5.50
C PHE A 71 -6.77 9.48 6.55
N ARG A 72 -7.22 10.69 6.89
CA ARG A 72 -6.70 11.46 8.00
C ARG A 72 -7.46 11.05 9.25
N GLN A 73 -6.76 10.50 10.23
CA GLN A 73 -7.34 10.12 11.51
C GLN A 73 -6.85 11.07 12.60
N ARG A 74 -7.78 11.62 13.39
CA ARG A 74 -7.45 12.30 14.64
C ARG A 74 -7.38 11.25 15.75
N ILE A 75 -6.25 11.18 16.43
CA ILE A 75 -6.02 10.24 17.52
C ILE A 75 -5.81 11.06 18.79
N GLN A 76 -6.62 10.77 19.80
CA GLN A 76 -6.46 11.37 21.12
C GLN A 76 -5.50 10.52 21.93
N GLY A 77 -4.27 11.00 22.08
CA GLY A 77 -3.24 10.37 22.91
C GLY A 77 -3.24 10.94 24.33
N LYS A 78 -2.45 10.32 25.22
CA LYS A 78 -2.28 10.75 26.61
C LYS A 78 -1.69 12.16 26.75
N GLN A 79 -0.94 12.63 25.75
CA GLN A 79 -0.29 13.96 25.72
C GLN A 79 -1.03 14.98 24.85
N GLY A 80 -2.23 14.64 24.35
CA GLY A 80 -3.02 15.52 23.49
C GLY A 80 -3.46 14.86 22.17
N MET A 81 -4.10 15.66 21.32
CA MET A 81 -4.60 15.22 20.03
C MET A 81 -3.51 15.34 18.96
N TRP A 82 -3.30 14.27 18.20
CA TRP A 82 -2.42 14.27 17.03
C TRP A 82 -3.15 13.72 15.80
N ILE A 83 -2.59 13.97 14.62
CA ILE A 83 -3.18 13.58 13.34
C ILE A 83 -2.28 12.52 12.71
N LYS A 84 -2.85 11.36 12.42
CA LYS A 84 -2.22 10.30 11.63
C LYS A 84 -2.73 10.39 10.19
N TYR A 85 -1.81 10.37 9.24
CA TYR A 85 -2.13 10.14 7.84
C TYR A 85 -1.77 8.69 7.52
N THR A 86 -2.75 7.91 7.08
CA THR A 86 -2.53 6.53 6.66
C THR A 86 -2.85 6.44 5.18
N ASN A 87 -1.85 6.15 4.36
CA ASN A 87 -2.03 5.81 2.97
C ASN A 87 -2.31 4.31 2.85
N VAL A 88 -3.24 3.97 1.96
CA VAL A 88 -3.61 2.60 1.62
C VAL A 88 -3.35 2.40 0.15
N LEU A 89 -2.53 1.40 -0.18
CA LEU A 89 -2.22 1.03 -1.54
C LEU A 89 -3.06 -0.18 -1.93
N ARG A 90 -3.86 -0.05 -2.97
CA ARG A 90 -4.63 -1.15 -3.53
C ARG A 90 -4.22 -1.39 -4.97
N ALA A 91 -3.88 -2.63 -5.32
CA ALA A 91 -3.53 -2.99 -6.69
C ALA A 91 -4.71 -2.68 -7.62
N VAL A 92 -4.43 -2.07 -8.77
CA VAL A 92 -5.37 -1.97 -9.88
C VAL A 92 -5.30 -3.29 -10.66
N GLN A 93 -6.44 -4.00 -10.74
CA GLN A 93 -6.54 -5.36 -11.29
C GLN A 93 -7.82 -5.54 -12.10
#